data_AF-A0A0T2Q6D3-F1
#
_entry.id   AF-A0A0T2Q6D3-F1
#
_cell.length_a   1.000
_cell.length_b   1.000
_cell.length_c   1.000
_cell.angle_alpha   90.00
_cell.angle_beta   90.00
_cell.angle_gamma   90.00
#
_symmetry.space_group_name_H-M   'P 1'
#
loop_
_entity.id
_entity.type
_entity.pdbx_description
1 polymer ?
#
loop_
_entity_poly.entity_id
_entity_poly.type
_entity_poly.pdbx_seq_one_letter_code
_entity_poly.pdbx_strand_id
1 'polypeptide(L)'
;MFDAIPTKAWLLMAIAAAAFAPARYLYSHIEHSPRARDITMPPEDLGWRTSEQLIRSSVVLAGLAAIAIFIFTPAAEKFARSPEFFPILMLGFGAFAFFSVVDGLLKGRIEPLSRGSLGPYERDTQPKRFWASLSWNTVLGGAFVWLAFVTIGQADEERCYDRQTGHTPQEELSACNELLGRRHNSSQDRADILSARGYAYHRLGEYQKALADYDQAIDLDPANSYAFYNRGLIYQRLGDRRRALADYSASLKLRPENAGGYLNRGLTFLDIGRLDEAIADFTRLLELEPDNQWALVNRGIAYAWKDNRAAAERDFAAATAIDPSNTVVLRGRALLSARSGDMRKAVDFLTEALRLDPADAWSLRMRADLYWRLGEKEKSREDDDRLGRLSEDAEKAQTDRAKQVAPAVPTGGN
;
A
#
# COMPACT_ATOMS: atom_id res chain seq x y z
N MET A 1 7.85 5.76 -21.57
CA MET A 1 8.56 6.34 -22.75
C MET A 1 9.85 5.58 -23.11
N PHE A 2 10.46 4.84 -22.17
CA PHE A 2 11.71 4.10 -22.39
C PHE A 2 11.54 2.67 -22.96
N ASP A 3 10.34 2.07 -22.91
CA ASP A 3 10.06 0.70 -23.40
C ASP A 3 10.03 0.55 -24.92
N ALA A 4 9.95 1.66 -25.66
CA ALA A 4 9.91 1.64 -27.13
C ALA A 4 11.30 1.58 -27.78
N ILE A 5 12.38 1.74 -27.00
CA ILE A 5 13.75 1.73 -27.50
C ILE A 5 14.34 0.34 -27.25
N PRO A 6 14.76 -0.40 -28.30
CA PRO A 6 15.31 -1.74 -28.14
C PRO A 6 16.48 -1.74 -27.15
N THR A 7 16.58 -2.74 -26.27
CA THR A 7 17.67 -2.87 -25.29
C THR A 7 19.07 -2.77 -25.92
N LYS A 8 19.20 -3.22 -27.18
CA LYS A 8 20.40 -3.08 -28.00
C LYS A 8 20.78 -1.63 -28.26
N ALA A 9 19.82 -0.73 -28.44
CA ALA A 9 20.08 0.70 -28.65
C ALA A 9 20.60 1.38 -27.37
N TRP A 10 20.11 0.99 -26.19
CA TRP A 10 20.65 1.47 -24.91
C TRP A 10 22.10 1.01 -24.67
N LEU A 11 22.39 -0.26 -24.97
CA LEU A 11 23.75 -0.81 -24.88
C LEU A 11 24.70 -0.16 -25.89
N LEU A 12 24.24 0.09 -27.12
CA LEU A 12 25.01 0.79 -28.15
C LEU A 12 25.26 2.26 -27.79
N MET A 13 24.28 2.96 -27.20
CA MET A 13 24.45 4.32 -26.70
C MET A 13 25.46 4.40 -25.56
N ALA A 14 25.45 3.44 -24.63
CA ALA A 14 26.44 3.35 -23.56
C ALA A 14 27.86 3.11 -24.09
N ILE A 15 28.02 2.23 -25.09
CA ILE A 15 29.30 2.01 -25.78
C ILE A 15 29.73 3.28 -26.51
N ALA A 16 28.84 3.91 -27.27
CA ALA A 16 29.15 5.14 -28.01
C ALA A 16 29.59 6.25 -27.06
N ALA A 17 28.92 6.43 -25.92
CA ALA A 17 29.30 7.40 -24.90
C ALA A 17 30.66 7.09 -24.28
N ALA A 18 30.96 5.81 -24.00
CA ALA A 18 32.25 5.38 -23.44
C ALA A 18 33.40 5.46 -24.46
N ALA A 19 33.12 5.24 -25.75
CA ALA A 19 34.10 5.23 -26.84
C ALA A 19 34.33 6.62 -27.48
N PHE A 20 33.40 7.57 -27.31
CA PHE A 20 33.47 8.89 -27.92
C PHE A 20 34.68 9.72 -27.46
N ALA A 21 34.97 9.72 -26.16
CA ALA A 21 36.12 10.47 -25.63
C ALA A 21 37.47 9.92 -26.13
N PRO A 22 37.74 8.59 -26.12
CA PRO A 22 38.92 8.01 -26.76
C PRO A 22 39.00 8.27 -28.28
N ALA A 23 37.89 8.14 -29.01
CA ALA A 23 37.87 8.30 -30.46
C ALA A 23 38.13 9.75 -30.90
N ARG A 24 37.51 10.73 -30.22
CA ARG A 24 37.75 12.16 -30.45
C ARG A 24 39.20 12.55 -30.15
N TYR A 25 39.78 11.96 -29.10
CA TYR A 25 41.19 12.17 -28.75
C TYR A 25 42.11 11.65 -29.86
N LEU A 26 41.90 10.42 -30.35
CA LEU A 26 42.68 9.84 -31.45
C LEU A 26 42.57 10.67 -32.75
N TYR A 27 41.36 11.10 -33.10
CA TYR A 27 41.10 11.92 -34.27
C TYR A 27 41.84 13.27 -34.20
N SER A 28 41.75 13.97 -33.05
CA SER A 28 42.44 15.25 -32.86
C SER A 28 43.97 15.14 -32.92
N HIS A 29 44.52 13.99 -32.51
CA HIS A 29 45.96 13.73 -32.48
C HIS A 29 46.53 13.39 -33.86
N ILE A 30 45.77 12.66 -34.68
CA ILE A 30 46.12 12.37 -36.08
C ILE A 30 46.06 13.65 -36.93
N GLU A 31 45.06 14.51 -36.69
CA GLU A 31 44.82 15.73 -37.47
C GLU A 31 45.86 16.84 -37.22
N HIS A 32 46.53 16.87 -36.06
CA HIS A 32 47.46 17.94 -35.65
C HIS A 32 48.95 17.55 -35.61
N SER A 33 49.33 16.36 -36.11
CA SER A 33 50.73 15.89 -36.09
C SER A 33 51.38 15.92 -37.47
N PRO A 34 51.83 17.09 -37.95
CA PRO A 34 53.20 17.15 -38.43
C PRO A 34 53.86 18.49 -38.09
N ARG A 35 54.71 18.52 -37.06
CA ARG A 35 55.83 19.47 -37.03
C ARG A 35 57.12 18.71 -36.75
N ALA A 36 58.10 18.95 -37.61
CA ALA A 36 59.43 18.39 -37.55
C ALA A 36 60.02 18.55 -36.15
N ARG A 37 60.57 17.46 -35.60
CA ARG A 37 61.25 17.47 -34.30
C ARG A 37 62.41 18.46 -34.34
N ASP A 38 62.42 19.39 -33.39
CA ASP A 38 63.62 20.11 -33.03
C ASP A 38 64.54 19.17 -32.24
N ILE A 39 65.70 18.86 -32.82
CA ILE A 39 66.70 17.91 -32.31
C ILE A 39 67.49 18.45 -31.11
N THR A 40 67.25 19.70 -30.68
CA THR A 40 67.97 20.33 -29.56
C THR A 40 67.25 20.25 -28.22
N MET A 41 65.99 19.81 -28.18
CA MET A 41 65.30 19.56 -26.91
C MET A 41 65.72 18.21 -26.32
N PRO A 42 65.94 18.10 -24.98
CA PRO A 42 66.15 16.81 -24.36
C PRO A 42 64.95 15.91 -24.65
N PRO A 43 65.14 14.58 -24.81
CA PRO A 43 64.03 13.70 -25.09
C PRO A 43 63.00 13.88 -23.98
N GLU A 44 61.84 14.44 -24.31
CA GLU A 44 60.67 14.25 -23.46
C GLU A 44 60.53 12.74 -23.33
N ASP A 45 60.63 12.25 -22.10
CA ASP A 45 60.36 10.86 -21.81
C ASP A 45 58.90 10.62 -22.19
N LEU A 46 58.68 10.12 -23.40
CA LEU A 46 57.41 9.60 -23.87
C LEU A 46 57.17 8.30 -23.12
N GLY A 47 56.97 8.39 -21.80
CA GLY A 47 56.71 7.29 -20.87
C GLY A 47 55.45 6.49 -21.21
N TRP A 48 54.76 6.85 -22.29
CA TRP A 48 53.65 6.12 -22.86
C TRP A 48 54.03 5.00 -23.86
N ARG A 49 55.32 4.81 -24.16
CA ARG A 49 55.83 3.72 -25.02
C ARG A 49 56.41 2.53 -24.25
N THR A 50 55.95 2.27 -23.03
CA THR A 50 56.38 1.12 -22.23
C THR A 50 55.55 -0.13 -22.55
N SER A 51 56.16 -1.31 -22.47
CA SER A 51 55.46 -2.61 -22.60
C SER A 51 54.28 -2.72 -21.63
N GLU A 52 54.38 -2.08 -20.47
CA GLU A 52 53.32 -1.98 -19.46
C GLU A 52 52.07 -1.24 -19.96
N GLN A 53 52.22 -0.15 -20.71
CA GLN A 53 51.08 0.57 -21.30
C GLN A 53 50.46 -0.18 -22.48
N LEU A 54 51.28 -0.86 -23.29
CA LEU A 54 50.77 -1.74 -24.34
C LEU A 54 49.91 -2.86 -23.73
N ILE A 55 50.41 -3.51 -22.68
CA ILE A 55 49.67 -4.55 -21.94
C ILE A 55 48.37 -3.98 -21.38
N ARG A 56 48.38 -2.81 -20.72
CA ARG A 56 47.17 -2.18 -20.19
C ARG A 56 46.15 -1.86 -21.28
N SER A 57 46.60 -1.31 -22.40
CA SER A 57 45.72 -0.95 -23.53
C SER A 57 45.14 -2.20 -24.20
N SER A 58 45.94 -3.25 -24.36
CA SER A 58 45.49 -4.55 -24.86
C SER A 58 44.48 -5.22 -23.93
N VAL A 59 44.67 -5.14 -22.61
CA VAL A 59 43.71 -5.67 -21.62
C VAL A 59 42.37 -4.92 -21.69
N VAL A 60 42.40 -3.59 -21.81
CA VAL A 60 41.17 -2.78 -21.97
C VAL A 60 40.46 -3.13 -23.27
N LEU A 61 41.19 -3.24 -24.39
CA LEU A 61 40.60 -3.63 -25.68
C LEU A 61 40.03 -5.04 -25.66
N ALA A 62 40.71 -5.99 -25.00
CA ALA A 62 40.21 -7.35 -24.82
C ALA A 62 38.94 -7.39 -23.94
N GLY A 63 38.89 -6.57 -22.89
CA GLY A 63 37.70 -6.40 -22.05
C GLY A 63 36.52 -5.82 -22.84
N LEU A 64 36.75 -4.77 -23.63
CA LEU A 64 35.72 -4.17 -24.50
C LEU A 64 35.24 -5.16 -25.56
N ALA A 65 36.13 -5.94 -26.15
CA ALA A 65 35.77 -6.98 -27.12
C ALA A 65 34.93 -8.10 -26.46
N ALA A 66 35.30 -8.54 -25.25
CA ALA A 66 34.54 -9.54 -24.50
C ALA A 66 33.13 -9.04 -24.14
N ILE A 67 33.00 -7.76 -23.74
CA ILE A 67 31.71 -7.12 -23.49
C ILE A 67 30.88 -7.03 -24.78
N ALA A 68 31.49 -6.62 -25.89
CA ALA A 68 30.83 -6.55 -27.19
C ALA A 68 30.29 -7.93 -27.62
N ILE A 69 31.07 -9.00 -27.43
CA ILE A 69 30.64 -10.38 -27.70
C ILE A 69 29.52 -10.81 -26.75
N PHE A 70 29.64 -10.52 -25.46
CA PHE A 70 28.62 -10.86 -24.45
C PHE A 70 27.26 -10.21 -24.77
N ILE A 71 27.23 -8.95 -25.20
CA ILE A 71 26.00 -8.19 -25.52
C ILE A 71 25.14 -8.88 -26.59
N PHE A 72 25.73 -9.65 -27.52
CA PHE A 72 24.99 -10.38 -28.54
C PHE A 72 24.52 -11.77 -28.08
N THR A 73 24.74 -12.15 -26.82
CA THR A 73 24.27 -13.42 -26.26
C THR A 73 22.88 -13.27 -25.62
N PRO A 74 22.06 -14.35 -25.62
CA PRO A 74 20.79 -14.36 -24.89
C PRO A 74 20.95 -14.13 -23.37
N ALA A 75 22.13 -14.47 -22.83
CA ALA A 75 22.47 -14.25 -21.43
C ALA A 75 22.56 -12.75 -21.10
N ALA A 76 23.10 -11.93 -21.99
CA ALA A 76 23.14 -10.48 -21.80
C ALA A 76 21.76 -9.83 -21.87
N GLU A 77 20.86 -10.34 -22.71
CA GLU A 77 19.47 -9.85 -22.77
C GLU A 77 18.70 -10.21 -21.49
N LYS A 78 18.89 -11.44 -20.97
CA LYS A 78 18.33 -11.87 -19.69
C LYS A 78 18.90 -11.08 -18.52
N PHE A 79 20.21 -10.81 -18.52
CA PHE A 79 20.88 -9.99 -17.53
C PHE A 79 20.40 -8.53 -17.61
N ALA A 80 20.32 -7.91 -18.79
CA ALA A 80 19.89 -6.52 -18.96
C ALA A 80 18.42 -6.27 -18.58
N ARG A 81 17.58 -7.29 -18.62
CA ARG A 81 16.19 -7.25 -18.12
C ARG A 81 16.05 -7.60 -16.65
N SER A 82 17.14 -7.99 -15.98
CA SER A 82 17.10 -8.30 -14.55
C SER A 82 17.00 -7.00 -13.73
N PRO A 83 16.28 -7.01 -12.59
CA PRO A 83 16.25 -5.86 -11.68
C PRO A 83 17.63 -5.55 -11.08
N GLU A 84 18.56 -6.51 -11.14
CA GLU A 84 19.94 -6.39 -10.67
C GLU A 84 20.86 -5.65 -11.66
N PHE A 85 20.47 -5.57 -12.94
CA PHE A 85 21.29 -4.99 -14.01
C PHE A 85 21.72 -3.56 -13.69
N PHE A 86 20.75 -2.71 -13.40
CA PHE A 86 20.98 -1.29 -13.19
C PHE A 86 21.77 -1.01 -11.90
N PRO A 87 21.47 -1.67 -10.76
CA PRO A 87 22.32 -1.64 -9.57
C PRO A 87 23.77 -2.08 -9.83
N ILE A 88 23.98 -3.22 -10.50
CA ILE A 88 25.34 -3.75 -10.77
C ILE A 88 26.11 -2.83 -11.71
N LEU A 89 25.44 -2.32 -12.75
CA LEU A 89 26.03 -1.36 -13.70
C LEU A 89 26.49 -0.09 -12.97
N MET A 90 25.65 0.46 -12.10
CA MET A 90 25.96 1.67 -11.33
C MET A 90 27.06 1.44 -10.29
N LEU A 91 27.07 0.28 -9.62
CA LEU A 91 28.10 -0.09 -8.67
C LEU A 91 29.46 -0.27 -9.37
N GLY A 92 29.46 -0.82 -10.58
CA GLY A 92 30.64 -0.90 -11.44
C GLY A 92 31.19 0.47 -11.83
N PHE A 93 30.34 1.38 -12.32
CA PHE A 93 30.75 2.75 -12.65
C PHE A 93 31.20 3.54 -11.41
N GLY A 94 30.50 3.40 -10.29
CA GLY A 94 30.83 4.05 -9.02
C GLY A 94 32.17 3.58 -8.45
N ALA A 95 32.43 2.27 -8.45
CA ALA A 95 33.70 1.70 -8.01
C ALA A 95 34.86 2.14 -8.93
N PHE A 96 34.68 2.11 -10.25
CA PHE A 96 35.69 2.58 -11.20
C PHE A 96 36.01 4.06 -11.02
N ALA A 97 34.99 4.91 -10.85
CA ALA A 97 35.17 6.34 -10.58
C ALA A 97 35.90 6.57 -9.24
N PHE A 98 35.50 5.86 -8.18
CA PHE A 98 36.14 5.97 -6.87
C PHE A 98 37.61 5.56 -6.90
N PHE A 99 37.94 4.39 -7.47
CA PHE A 99 39.33 3.93 -7.58
C PHE A 99 40.19 4.86 -8.44
N SER A 100 39.64 5.39 -9.54
CA SER A 100 40.35 6.34 -10.40
C SER A 100 40.64 7.66 -9.68
N VAL A 101 39.71 8.15 -8.86
CA VAL A 101 39.88 9.37 -8.06
C VAL A 101 40.90 9.14 -6.94
N VAL A 102 40.79 8.03 -6.20
CA VAL A 102 41.71 7.69 -5.11
C VAL A 102 43.14 7.49 -5.63
N ASP A 103 43.33 6.73 -6.71
CA ASP A 103 44.64 6.55 -7.35
C ASP A 103 45.20 7.89 -7.85
N GLY A 104 44.33 8.73 -8.41
CA GLY A 104 44.67 10.07 -8.86
C GLY A 104 45.10 11.00 -7.73
N LEU A 105 44.43 10.95 -6.58
CA LEU A 105 44.80 11.71 -5.37
C LEU A 105 46.13 11.21 -4.79
N LEU A 106 46.28 9.89 -4.62
CA LEU A 106 47.49 9.26 -4.04
C LEU A 106 48.74 9.52 -4.89
N LYS A 107 48.60 9.62 -6.21
CA LYS A 107 49.71 9.90 -7.14
C LYS A 107 49.89 11.40 -7.44
N GLY A 108 49.16 12.30 -6.76
CA GLY A 108 49.24 13.76 -6.97
C GLY A 108 48.75 14.23 -8.36
N ARG A 109 47.91 13.41 -9.03
CA ARG A 109 47.34 13.69 -10.35
C ARG A 109 46.00 14.41 -10.27
N ILE A 110 45.36 14.49 -9.10
CA ILE A 110 44.09 15.20 -8.85
C ILE A 110 44.28 16.12 -7.64
N GLU A 111 43.78 17.37 -7.70
CA GLU A 111 43.86 18.35 -6.60
C GLU A 111 42.54 18.42 -5.81
N PRO A 112 42.59 18.69 -4.48
CA PRO A 112 41.38 18.91 -3.67
C PRO A 112 40.64 20.20 -4.04
N LEU A 113 39.31 20.18 -3.88
CA LEU A 113 38.38 21.22 -4.35
C LEU A 113 38.63 22.63 -3.77
N SER A 114 39.27 22.75 -2.60
CA SER A 114 39.51 24.04 -1.91
C SER A 114 40.42 25.00 -2.66
N ARG A 115 41.25 24.53 -3.60
CA ARG A 115 42.11 25.38 -4.44
C ARG A 115 41.49 25.75 -5.80
N GLY A 116 40.34 25.19 -6.17
CA GLY A 116 39.82 25.21 -7.53
C GLY A 116 38.58 26.07 -7.81
N SER A 117 37.82 26.51 -6.80
CA SER A 117 36.50 27.12 -7.04
C SER A 117 36.50 28.61 -7.37
N LEU A 118 37.64 29.30 -7.34
CA LEU A 118 37.71 30.78 -7.44
C LEU A 118 38.59 31.31 -8.59
N GLY A 119 39.13 30.43 -9.45
CA GLY A 119 40.00 30.83 -10.57
C GLY A 119 39.43 30.49 -11.95
N PRO A 120 39.75 31.27 -13.01
CA PRO A 120 39.33 30.95 -14.38
C PRO A 120 39.95 29.62 -14.86
N TYR A 121 39.15 28.84 -15.60
CA TYR A 121 39.54 27.53 -16.11
C TYR A 121 40.34 27.66 -17.42
N GLU A 122 41.63 27.28 -17.38
CA GLU A 122 42.48 27.21 -18.58
C GLU A 122 42.62 25.75 -19.05
N ARG A 123 42.11 25.48 -20.25
CA ARG A 123 41.92 24.13 -20.81
C ARG A 123 43.24 23.38 -21.07
N ASP A 124 44.30 24.11 -21.40
CA ASP A 124 45.55 23.52 -21.90
C ASP A 124 46.53 23.15 -20.77
N THR A 125 46.36 23.74 -19.59
CA THR A 125 47.24 23.54 -18.42
C THR A 125 46.59 22.72 -17.30
N GLN A 126 45.26 22.52 -17.32
CA GLN A 126 44.52 21.91 -16.21
C GLN A 126 43.61 20.71 -16.59
N PRO A 127 44.03 19.73 -17.42
CA PRO A 127 43.21 18.57 -17.77
C PRO A 127 42.81 17.70 -16.56
N LYS A 128 43.58 17.80 -15.46
CA LYS A 128 43.32 17.12 -14.18
C LYS A 128 42.01 17.57 -13.51
N ARG A 129 41.58 18.83 -13.71
CA ARG A 129 40.33 19.37 -13.14
C ARG A 129 39.08 18.83 -13.84
N PHE A 130 39.18 18.54 -15.14
CA PHE A 130 38.10 17.95 -15.93
C PHE A 130 37.74 16.54 -15.42
N TRP A 131 38.74 15.68 -15.24
CA TRP A 131 38.52 14.30 -14.77
C TRP A 131 38.04 14.22 -13.33
N ALA A 132 38.50 15.13 -12.46
CA ALA A 132 37.99 15.25 -11.09
C ALA A 132 36.50 15.64 -11.09
N SER A 133 36.11 16.63 -11.90
CA SER A 133 34.71 17.06 -12.06
C SER A 133 33.82 15.98 -12.67
N LEU A 134 34.28 15.29 -13.71
CA LEU A 134 33.53 14.20 -14.34
C LEU A 134 33.30 13.04 -13.37
N SER A 135 34.32 12.66 -12.60
CA SER A 135 34.21 11.57 -11.62
C SER A 135 33.28 11.94 -10.47
N TRP A 136 33.38 13.17 -9.97
CA TRP A 136 32.52 13.67 -8.88
C TRP A 136 31.05 13.79 -9.30
N ASN A 137 30.78 14.30 -10.50
CA ASN A 137 29.42 14.36 -11.05
C ASN A 137 28.84 12.97 -11.34
N THR A 138 29.68 11.98 -11.67
CA THR A 138 29.25 10.58 -11.86
C THR A 138 28.90 9.93 -10.52
N VAL A 139 29.67 10.18 -9.46
CA VAL A 139 29.38 9.68 -8.10
C VAL A 139 28.10 10.30 -7.54
N LEU A 140 27.96 11.63 -7.64
CA LEU A 140 26.73 12.32 -7.21
C LEU A 140 25.52 11.90 -8.05
N GLY A 141 25.67 11.81 -9.37
CA GLY A 141 24.63 11.32 -10.27
C GLY A 141 24.20 9.89 -9.94
N GLY A 142 25.16 9.00 -9.66
CA GLY A 142 24.90 7.63 -9.22
C GLY A 142 24.16 7.56 -7.88
N ALA A 143 24.52 8.41 -6.92
CA ALA A 143 23.82 8.50 -5.62
C ALA A 143 22.38 9.01 -5.76
N PHE A 144 22.14 10.04 -6.57
CA PHE A 144 20.80 10.55 -6.84
C PHE A 144 19.91 9.53 -7.56
N VAL A 145 20.48 8.81 -8.52
CA VAL A 145 19.76 7.75 -9.27
C VAL A 145 19.48 6.54 -8.38
N TRP A 146 20.41 6.15 -7.50
CA TRP A 146 20.18 5.10 -6.50
C TRP A 146 19.07 5.49 -5.52
N LEU A 147 19.09 6.72 -5.02
CA LEU A 147 18.03 7.25 -4.16
C LEU A 147 16.67 7.21 -4.87
N ALA A 148 16.61 7.67 -6.14
CA ALA A 148 15.39 7.62 -6.94
C ALA A 148 14.89 6.17 -7.16
N PHE A 149 15.80 5.22 -7.39
CA PHE A 149 15.44 3.81 -7.57
C PHE A 149 14.90 3.17 -6.28
N VAL A 150 15.52 3.46 -5.13
CA VAL A 150 15.04 3.00 -3.82
C VAL A 150 13.66 3.58 -3.52
N THR A 151 13.44 4.87 -3.82
CA THR A 151 12.12 5.49 -3.60
C THR A 151 11.02 4.97 -4.53
N ILE A 152 11.36 4.55 -5.75
CA ILE A 152 10.37 4.01 -6.70
C ILE A 152 10.09 2.52 -6.41
N GLY A 153 11.12 1.74 -6.05
CA GLY A 153 10.97 0.30 -5.77
C GLY A 153 10.20 -0.03 -4.50
N GLN A 154 10.20 0.85 -3.50
CA GLN A 154 9.38 0.69 -2.29
C GLN A 154 7.93 1.13 -2.47
N ALA A 155 7.60 1.87 -3.54
CA ALA A 155 6.27 2.44 -3.72
C ALA A 155 5.17 1.39 -4.03
N ASP A 156 5.50 0.25 -4.66
CA ASP A 156 4.49 -0.73 -5.07
C ASP A 156 4.16 -1.77 -3.98
N GLU A 157 5.12 -2.07 -3.10
CA GLU A 157 4.89 -2.94 -1.94
C GLU A 157 4.04 -2.21 -0.90
N GLU A 158 4.35 -0.94 -0.63
CA GLU A 158 3.51 -0.09 0.24
C GLU A 158 2.08 0.03 -0.32
N ARG A 159 1.87 0.23 -1.63
CA ARG A 159 0.52 0.41 -2.21
C ARG A 159 -0.42 -0.80 -2.08
N CYS A 160 0.08 -2.03 -2.09
CA CYS A 160 -0.79 -3.20 -1.95
C CYS A 160 -1.21 -3.41 -0.48
N TYR A 161 -0.34 -3.08 0.47
CA TYR A 161 -0.59 -3.32 1.89
C TYR A 161 -1.09 -2.09 2.66
N ASP A 162 -0.87 -0.89 2.14
CA ASP A 162 -1.19 0.37 2.80
C ASP A 162 -2.68 0.70 2.69
N ARG A 163 -3.31 0.77 3.87
CA ARG A 163 -4.75 1.01 4.03
C ARG A 163 -5.04 2.43 4.55
N GLN A 164 -4.01 3.24 4.81
CA GLN A 164 -4.13 4.55 5.44
C GLN A 164 -4.08 5.70 4.44
N THR A 165 -3.46 5.51 3.28
CA THR A 165 -3.16 6.57 2.29
C THR A 165 -4.32 6.99 1.39
N GLY A 166 -5.55 6.53 1.64
CA GLY A 166 -6.73 6.98 0.89
C GLY A 166 -6.74 6.55 -0.58
N HIS A 167 -5.95 5.54 -0.95
CA HIS A 167 -5.95 4.96 -2.29
C HIS A 167 -7.33 4.40 -2.67
N THR A 168 -7.62 4.46 -3.97
CA THR A 168 -8.82 3.85 -4.51
C THR A 168 -8.67 2.32 -4.48
N PRO A 169 -9.74 1.55 -4.24
CA PRO A 169 -9.65 0.08 -4.28
C PRO A 169 -9.09 -0.47 -5.60
N GLN A 170 -9.24 0.25 -6.71
CA GLN A 170 -8.71 -0.12 -8.02
C GLN A 170 -7.18 -0.03 -8.09
N GLU A 171 -6.58 0.99 -7.45
CA GLU A 171 -5.12 1.14 -7.36
C GLU A 171 -4.51 0.07 -6.45
N GLU A 172 -5.18 -0.28 -5.35
CA GLU A 172 -4.78 -1.39 -4.48
C GLU A 172 -4.78 -2.71 -5.27
N LEU A 173 -5.85 -2.97 -6.05
CA LEU A 173 -5.95 -4.16 -6.89
C LEU A 173 -4.84 -4.24 -7.94
N SER A 174 -4.52 -3.14 -8.63
CA SER A 174 -3.48 -3.15 -9.66
C SER A 174 -2.10 -3.43 -9.05
N ALA A 175 -1.79 -2.82 -7.91
CA ALA A 175 -0.56 -3.07 -7.18
C ALA A 175 -0.43 -4.53 -6.73
N CYS A 176 -1.47 -5.10 -6.10
CA CYS A 176 -1.44 -6.49 -5.66
C CYS A 176 -1.34 -7.48 -6.84
N ASN A 177 -1.98 -7.19 -7.98
CA ASN A 177 -1.86 -8.02 -9.17
C ASN A 177 -0.44 -8.03 -9.74
N GLU A 178 0.25 -6.89 -9.71
CA GLU A 178 1.65 -6.81 -10.12
C GLU A 178 2.55 -7.64 -9.20
N LEU A 179 2.37 -7.52 -7.88
CA LEU A 179 3.14 -8.27 -6.89
C LEU A 179 2.94 -9.80 -7.04
N LEU A 180 1.71 -10.25 -7.31
CA LEU A 180 1.44 -11.68 -7.59
C LEU A 180 2.09 -12.18 -8.89
N GLY A 181 2.39 -11.29 -9.83
CA GLY A 181 3.08 -11.61 -11.08
C GLY A 181 4.60 -11.80 -10.93
N ARG A 182 5.19 -11.42 -9.79
CA ARG A 182 6.63 -11.54 -9.53
C ARG A 182 7.01 -13.00 -9.20
N ARG A 183 8.15 -13.48 -9.72
CA ARG A 183 8.55 -14.91 -9.62
C ARG A 183 9.08 -15.36 -8.24
N HIS A 184 9.29 -14.44 -7.30
CA HIS A 184 10.06 -14.71 -6.07
C HIS A 184 9.28 -14.50 -4.76
N ASN A 185 7.96 -14.71 -4.76
CA ASN A 185 7.19 -14.62 -3.51
C ASN A 185 7.28 -15.95 -2.76
N SER A 186 7.59 -15.92 -1.47
CA SER A 186 7.39 -17.10 -0.61
C SER A 186 5.90 -17.46 -0.56
N SER A 187 5.57 -18.68 -0.13
CA SER A 187 4.16 -19.07 0.05
C SER A 187 3.43 -18.12 1.01
N GLN A 188 4.13 -17.64 2.05
CA GLN A 188 3.60 -16.70 3.03
C GLN A 188 3.39 -15.31 2.42
N ASP A 189 4.39 -14.76 1.71
CA ASP A 189 4.22 -13.46 1.03
C ASP A 189 3.06 -13.51 0.04
N ARG A 190 2.92 -14.62 -0.70
CA ARG A 190 1.82 -14.81 -1.62
C ARG A 190 0.46 -14.85 -0.90
N ALA A 191 0.38 -15.49 0.27
CA ALA A 191 -0.83 -15.49 1.08
C ALA A 191 -1.20 -14.09 1.57
N ASP A 192 -0.22 -13.29 1.98
CA ASP A 192 -0.43 -11.90 2.42
C ASP A 192 -0.89 -11.00 1.26
N ILE A 193 -0.28 -11.12 0.08
CA ILE A 193 -0.71 -10.36 -1.11
C ILE A 193 -2.13 -10.76 -1.51
N LEU A 194 -2.47 -12.06 -1.51
CA LEU A 194 -3.83 -12.52 -1.81
C LEU A 194 -4.84 -11.98 -0.79
N SER A 195 -4.48 -11.97 0.49
CA SER A 195 -5.33 -11.40 1.54
C SER A 195 -5.56 -9.90 1.34
N ALA A 196 -4.53 -9.16 0.94
CA ALA A 196 -4.64 -7.74 0.62
C ALA A 196 -5.52 -7.49 -0.62
N ARG A 197 -5.33 -8.28 -1.68
CA ARG A 197 -6.17 -8.20 -2.89
C ARG A 197 -7.63 -8.57 -2.60
N GLY A 198 -7.86 -9.59 -1.78
CA GLY A 198 -9.18 -9.96 -1.29
C GLY A 198 -9.87 -8.82 -0.53
N TYR A 199 -9.11 -8.03 0.23
CA TYR A 199 -9.64 -6.85 0.91
C TYR A 199 -10.03 -5.73 -0.07
N ALA A 200 -9.23 -5.49 -1.10
CA ALA A 200 -9.57 -4.53 -2.14
C ALA A 200 -10.84 -4.96 -2.93
N TYR A 201 -10.98 -6.25 -3.26
CA TYR A 201 -12.22 -6.78 -3.84
C TYR A 201 -13.42 -6.64 -2.89
N HIS A 202 -13.23 -6.86 -1.59
CA HIS A 202 -14.26 -6.66 -0.58
C HIS A 202 -14.77 -5.21 -0.59
N ARG A 203 -13.87 -4.22 -0.63
CA ARG A 203 -14.23 -2.79 -0.72
C ARG A 203 -14.99 -2.43 -1.99
N LEU A 204 -14.73 -3.14 -3.10
CA LEU A 204 -15.45 -2.98 -4.36
C LEU A 204 -16.80 -3.70 -4.42
N GLY A 205 -17.16 -4.48 -3.39
CA GLY A 205 -18.37 -5.31 -3.39
C GLY A 205 -18.25 -6.59 -4.22
N GLU A 206 -17.05 -6.91 -4.70
CA GLU A 206 -16.74 -8.09 -5.52
C GLU A 206 -16.52 -9.33 -4.63
N TYR A 207 -17.54 -9.69 -3.84
CA TYR A 207 -17.41 -10.65 -2.74
C TYR A 207 -16.94 -12.03 -3.17
N GLN A 208 -17.33 -12.53 -4.35
CA GLN A 208 -16.90 -13.86 -4.81
C GLN A 208 -15.40 -13.92 -5.12
N LYS A 209 -14.84 -12.85 -5.70
CA LYS A 209 -13.39 -12.75 -5.96
C LYS A 209 -12.62 -12.65 -4.66
N ALA A 210 -13.13 -11.85 -3.72
CA ALA A 210 -12.56 -11.72 -2.39
C ALA A 210 -12.53 -13.06 -1.64
N LEU A 211 -13.63 -13.82 -1.65
CA LEU A 211 -13.70 -15.14 -1.02
C LEU A 211 -12.66 -16.10 -1.62
N ALA A 212 -12.54 -16.15 -2.95
CA ALA A 212 -11.56 -17.01 -3.62
C ALA A 212 -10.11 -16.66 -3.24
N ASP A 213 -9.79 -15.36 -3.14
CA ASP A 213 -8.47 -14.91 -2.72
C ASP A 213 -8.19 -15.26 -1.25
N TYR A 214 -9.17 -15.09 -0.36
CA TYR A 214 -9.01 -15.49 1.06
C TYR A 214 -8.89 -17.00 1.22
N ASP A 215 -9.64 -17.80 0.46
CA ASP A 215 -9.52 -19.25 0.46
C ASP A 215 -8.09 -19.67 0.07
N GLN A 216 -7.59 -19.11 -1.04
CA GLN A 216 -6.22 -19.39 -1.50
C GLN A 216 -5.16 -18.90 -0.50
N ALA A 217 -5.37 -17.73 0.12
CA ALA A 217 -4.45 -17.22 1.14
C ALA A 217 -4.38 -18.15 2.36
N ILE A 218 -5.52 -18.66 2.83
CA ILE A 218 -5.61 -19.59 3.97
C ILE A 218 -4.99 -20.95 3.62
N ASP A 219 -5.16 -21.43 2.38
CA ASP A 219 -4.53 -22.66 1.91
C ASP A 219 -3.00 -22.55 1.87
N LEU A 220 -2.47 -21.37 1.51
CA LEU A 220 -1.03 -21.10 1.46
C LEU A 220 -0.44 -20.82 2.85
N ASP A 221 -1.16 -20.09 3.69
CA ASP A 221 -0.80 -19.80 5.07
C ASP A 221 -2.01 -19.98 6.02
N PRO A 222 -2.13 -21.16 6.64
CA PRO A 222 -3.16 -21.43 7.63
C PRO A 222 -3.06 -20.58 8.91
N ALA A 223 -1.96 -19.85 9.12
CA ALA A 223 -1.78 -18.93 10.23
C ALA A 223 -2.19 -17.47 9.87
N ASN A 224 -2.72 -17.23 8.67
CA ASN A 224 -3.15 -15.90 8.24
C ASN A 224 -4.47 -15.48 8.93
N SER A 225 -4.36 -14.95 10.15
CA SER A 225 -5.51 -14.49 10.94
C SER A 225 -6.33 -13.41 10.23
N TYR A 226 -5.70 -12.61 9.37
CA TYR A 226 -6.33 -11.52 8.66
C TYR A 226 -7.26 -12.03 7.54
N ALA A 227 -6.83 -13.05 6.79
CA ALA A 227 -7.67 -13.71 5.79
C ALA A 227 -8.95 -14.27 6.42
N PHE A 228 -8.82 -15.00 7.54
CA PHE A 228 -9.97 -15.51 8.28
C PHE A 228 -10.92 -14.39 8.72
N TYR A 229 -10.41 -13.33 9.35
CA TYR A 229 -11.25 -12.22 9.83
C TYR A 229 -12.08 -11.59 8.70
N ASN A 230 -11.44 -11.25 7.57
CA ASN A 230 -12.15 -10.57 6.49
C ASN A 230 -13.06 -11.49 5.69
N ARG A 231 -12.71 -12.77 5.53
CA ARG A 231 -13.63 -13.77 4.96
C ARG A 231 -14.87 -13.92 5.83
N GLY A 232 -14.70 -13.89 7.15
CA GLY A 232 -15.80 -13.86 8.13
C GLY A 232 -16.72 -12.65 7.96
N LEU A 233 -16.17 -11.44 7.76
CA LEU A 233 -16.94 -10.23 7.47
C LEU A 233 -17.82 -10.39 6.22
N ILE A 234 -17.26 -10.97 5.15
CA ILE A 234 -18.00 -11.23 3.91
C ILE A 234 -19.10 -12.24 4.15
N TYR A 235 -18.83 -13.37 4.81
CA TYR A 235 -19.85 -14.36 5.12
C TYR A 235 -20.99 -13.79 5.97
N GLN A 236 -20.66 -12.95 6.95
CA GLN A 236 -21.67 -12.26 7.76
C GLN A 236 -22.54 -11.35 6.89
N ARG A 237 -21.94 -10.57 5.98
CA ARG A 237 -22.68 -9.71 5.04
C ARG A 237 -23.56 -10.52 4.08
N LEU A 238 -23.11 -11.70 3.66
CA LEU A 238 -23.91 -12.63 2.85
C LEU A 238 -24.96 -13.42 3.65
N GLY A 239 -25.05 -13.20 4.97
CA GLY A 239 -26.00 -13.87 5.86
C GLY A 239 -25.58 -15.28 6.32
N ASP A 240 -24.41 -15.77 5.92
CA ASP A 240 -23.87 -17.05 6.37
C ASP A 240 -23.15 -16.92 7.71
N ARG A 241 -23.97 -16.78 8.75
CA ARG A 241 -23.52 -16.60 10.13
C ARG A 241 -22.69 -17.78 10.64
N ARG A 242 -22.96 -19.00 10.16
CA ARG A 242 -22.25 -20.21 10.59
C ARG A 242 -20.79 -20.17 10.13
N ARG A 243 -20.54 -19.88 8.85
CA ARG A 243 -19.17 -19.74 8.33
C ARG A 243 -18.47 -18.52 8.92
N ALA A 244 -19.18 -17.40 9.09
CA ALA A 244 -18.62 -16.21 9.74
C ALA A 244 -18.10 -16.50 11.16
N LEU A 245 -18.89 -17.18 12.00
CA LEU A 245 -18.48 -17.56 13.36
C LEU A 245 -17.26 -18.49 13.39
N ALA A 246 -17.19 -19.43 12.45
CA ALA A 246 -16.04 -20.34 12.34
C ALA A 246 -14.76 -19.56 12.01
N ASP A 247 -14.84 -18.65 11.03
CA ASP A 247 -13.72 -17.83 10.58
C ASP A 247 -13.28 -16.82 11.65
N TYR A 248 -14.21 -16.14 12.32
CA TYR A 248 -13.86 -15.26 13.45
C TYR A 248 -13.18 -16.04 14.58
N SER A 249 -13.64 -17.26 14.85
CA SER A 249 -13.03 -18.10 15.89
C SER A 249 -11.63 -18.57 15.52
N ALA A 250 -11.39 -18.92 14.25
CA ALA A 250 -10.07 -19.24 13.74
C ALA A 250 -9.13 -18.01 13.82
N SER A 251 -9.61 -16.84 13.40
CA SER A 251 -8.86 -15.58 13.49
C SER A 251 -8.48 -15.25 14.93
N LEU A 252 -9.42 -15.31 15.87
CA LEU A 252 -9.19 -15.00 17.29
C LEU A 252 -8.31 -16.03 18.00
N LYS A 253 -8.28 -17.28 17.53
CA LYS A 253 -7.33 -18.29 18.01
C LYS A 253 -5.89 -17.93 17.63
N LEU A 254 -5.70 -17.36 16.43
CA LEU A 254 -4.41 -16.95 15.90
C LEU A 254 -3.96 -15.57 16.45
N ARG A 255 -4.89 -14.63 16.63
CA ARG A 255 -4.67 -13.31 17.22
C ARG A 255 -5.72 -12.99 18.31
N PRO A 256 -5.48 -13.43 19.54
CA PRO A 256 -6.40 -13.22 20.67
C PRO A 256 -6.60 -11.77 21.11
N GLU A 257 -5.81 -10.84 20.58
CA GLU A 257 -5.84 -9.40 20.83
C GLU A 257 -6.68 -8.61 19.80
N ASN A 258 -7.26 -9.28 18.80
CA ASN A 258 -8.08 -8.61 17.78
C ASN A 258 -9.47 -8.20 18.34
N ALA A 259 -9.57 -6.97 18.85
CA ALA A 259 -10.82 -6.39 19.34
C ALA A 259 -11.94 -6.42 18.28
N GLY A 260 -11.65 -6.04 17.03
CA GLY A 260 -12.63 -6.11 15.93
C GLY A 260 -13.18 -7.51 15.68
N GLY A 261 -12.38 -8.55 15.91
CA GLY A 261 -12.79 -9.94 15.86
C GLY A 261 -13.84 -10.28 16.92
N TYR A 262 -13.61 -9.91 18.18
CA TYR A 262 -14.59 -10.13 19.26
C TYR A 262 -15.87 -9.32 19.04
N LEU A 263 -15.77 -8.08 18.55
CA LEU A 263 -16.94 -7.26 18.26
C LEU A 263 -17.85 -7.95 17.24
N ASN A 264 -17.30 -8.32 16.08
CA ASN A 264 -18.09 -8.90 14.99
C ASN A 264 -18.60 -10.31 15.32
N ARG A 265 -17.82 -11.12 16.05
CA ARG A 265 -18.27 -12.43 16.52
C ARG A 265 -19.37 -12.31 17.58
N GLY A 266 -19.21 -11.39 18.54
CA GLY A 266 -20.23 -11.09 19.54
C GLY A 266 -21.53 -10.56 18.93
N LEU A 267 -21.45 -9.67 17.94
CA LEU A 267 -22.61 -9.21 17.17
C LEU A 267 -23.30 -10.36 16.42
N THR A 268 -22.51 -11.27 15.83
CA THR A 268 -23.06 -12.45 15.14
C THR A 268 -23.75 -13.40 16.11
N PHE A 269 -23.20 -13.61 17.31
CA PHE A 269 -23.85 -14.39 18.37
C PHE A 269 -25.14 -13.73 18.86
N LEU A 270 -25.14 -12.41 19.05
CA LEU A 270 -26.33 -11.65 19.44
C LEU A 270 -27.46 -11.82 18.43
N ASP A 271 -27.16 -11.74 17.14
CA ASP A 271 -28.12 -11.86 16.04
C ASP A 271 -28.77 -13.27 15.96
N ILE A 272 -28.04 -14.32 16.34
CA ILE A 272 -28.59 -15.68 16.43
C ILE A 272 -29.13 -16.05 17.83
N GLY A 273 -29.19 -15.09 18.76
CA GLY A 273 -29.72 -15.29 20.11
C GLY A 273 -28.80 -16.06 21.07
N ARG A 274 -27.52 -16.25 20.74
CA ARG A 274 -26.51 -16.86 21.61
C ARG A 274 -25.93 -15.81 22.57
N LEU A 275 -26.76 -15.42 23.55
CA LEU A 275 -26.51 -14.26 24.40
C LEU A 275 -25.29 -14.43 25.31
N ASP A 276 -25.05 -15.63 25.84
CA ASP A 276 -23.92 -15.88 26.73
C ASP A 276 -22.57 -15.76 26.03
N GLU A 277 -22.48 -16.28 24.81
CA GLU A 277 -21.30 -16.16 23.98
C GLU A 277 -21.06 -14.73 23.51
N ALA A 278 -22.13 -14.00 23.19
CA ALA A 278 -22.04 -12.57 22.88
C ALA A 278 -21.51 -11.76 24.07
N ILE A 279 -22.02 -12.01 25.28
CA ILE A 279 -21.56 -11.36 26.51
C ILE A 279 -20.09 -11.67 26.78
N ALA A 280 -19.66 -12.92 26.58
CA ALA A 280 -18.27 -13.32 26.76
C ALA A 280 -17.34 -12.58 25.77
N ASP A 281 -17.72 -12.50 24.49
CA ASP A 281 -16.93 -11.80 23.48
C ASP A 281 -16.85 -10.29 23.75
N PHE A 282 -17.97 -9.64 24.09
CA PHE A 282 -17.94 -8.22 24.44
C PHE A 282 -17.17 -7.96 25.74
N THR A 283 -17.21 -8.88 26.70
CA THR A 283 -16.40 -8.76 27.92
C THR A 283 -14.93 -8.86 27.60
N ARG A 284 -14.53 -9.82 26.76
CA ARG A 284 -13.14 -9.94 26.32
C ARG A 284 -12.69 -8.71 25.53
N LEU A 285 -13.57 -8.13 24.71
CA LEU A 285 -13.29 -6.87 24.03
C LEU A 285 -13.05 -5.73 25.01
N LEU A 286 -13.87 -5.62 26.06
CA LEU A 286 -13.73 -4.57 27.09
C LEU A 286 -12.53 -4.78 28.02
N GLU A 287 -12.00 -5.99 28.12
CA GLU A 287 -10.69 -6.22 28.76
C GLU A 287 -9.54 -5.65 27.92
N LEU A 288 -9.66 -5.65 26.59
CA LEU A 288 -8.66 -5.07 25.68
C LEU A 288 -8.84 -3.56 25.53
N GLU A 289 -10.09 -3.11 25.43
CA GLU A 289 -10.48 -1.72 25.21
C GLU A 289 -11.61 -1.33 26.19
N PRO A 290 -11.29 -0.92 27.43
CA PRO A 290 -12.29 -0.66 28.48
C PRO A 290 -13.34 0.39 28.11
N ASP A 291 -12.96 1.38 27.31
CA ASP A 291 -13.83 2.49 26.89
C ASP A 291 -14.48 2.24 25.51
N ASN A 292 -14.48 1.00 25.01
CA ASN A 292 -15.14 0.69 23.75
C ASN A 292 -16.66 0.75 23.88
N GLN A 293 -17.22 1.89 23.44
CA GLN A 293 -18.65 2.17 23.57
C GLN A 293 -19.53 1.16 22.81
N TRP A 294 -19.08 0.62 21.68
CA TRP A 294 -19.82 -0.38 20.91
C TRP A 294 -19.97 -1.68 21.70
N ALA A 295 -18.90 -2.16 22.34
CA ALA A 295 -19.00 -3.35 23.18
C ALA A 295 -19.83 -3.12 24.44
N LEU A 296 -19.70 -1.96 25.11
CA LEU A 296 -20.55 -1.63 26.27
C LEU A 296 -22.04 -1.68 25.89
N VAL A 297 -22.43 -1.01 24.81
CA VAL A 297 -23.83 -0.96 24.39
C VAL A 297 -24.35 -2.34 24.00
N ASN A 298 -23.59 -3.10 23.19
CA ASN A 298 -24.06 -4.41 22.74
C ASN A 298 -24.06 -5.46 23.86
N ARG A 299 -23.13 -5.38 24.82
CA ARG A 299 -23.18 -6.20 26.04
C ARG A 299 -24.35 -5.83 26.93
N GLY A 300 -24.63 -4.53 27.09
CA GLY A 300 -25.81 -4.05 27.80
C GLY A 300 -27.12 -4.52 27.15
N ILE A 301 -27.20 -4.51 25.82
CA ILE A 301 -28.33 -5.08 25.07
C ILE A 301 -28.45 -6.59 25.33
N ALA A 302 -27.36 -7.34 25.25
CA ALA A 302 -27.36 -8.77 25.52
C ALA A 302 -27.84 -9.08 26.96
N TYR A 303 -27.39 -8.31 27.95
CA TYR A 303 -27.88 -8.41 29.32
C TYR A 303 -29.38 -8.08 29.44
N ALA A 304 -29.87 -7.06 28.73
CA ALA A 304 -31.30 -6.73 28.71
C ALA A 304 -32.15 -7.87 28.12
N TRP A 305 -31.68 -8.54 27.08
CA TRP A 305 -32.34 -9.73 26.53
C TRP A 305 -32.33 -10.92 27.49
N LYS A 306 -31.28 -11.04 28.32
CA LYS A 306 -31.19 -12.03 29.41
C LYS A 306 -31.95 -11.63 30.69
N ASP A 307 -32.65 -10.50 30.68
CA ASP A 307 -33.33 -9.93 31.86
C ASP A 307 -32.39 -9.59 33.03
N ASN A 308 -31.08 -9.45 32.76
CA ASN A 308 -30.11 -8.97 33.73
C ASN A 308 -30.07 -7.43 33.70
N ARG A 309 -31.11 -6.82 34.26
CA ARG A 309 -31.29 -5.37 34.26
C ARG A 309 -30.13 -4.62 34.91
N ALA A 310 -29.62 -5.10 36.04
CA ALA A 310 -28.56 -4.41 36.77
C ALA A 310 -27.26 -4.32 35.96
N ALA A 311 -26.88 -5.39 35.26
CA ALA A 311 -25.71 -5.37 34.39
C ALA A 311 -25.91 -4.48 33.15
N ALA A 312 -27.10 -4.53 32.55
CA ALA A 312 -27.45 -3.67 31.42
C ALA A 312 -27.38 -2.18 31.78
N GLU A 313 -27.93 -1.78 32.92
CA GLU A 313 -27.88 -0.38 33.40
C GLU A 313 -26.45 0.09 33.63
N ARG A 314 -25.57 -0.75 34.18
CA ARG A 314 -24.15 -0.42 34.38
C ARG A 314 -23.45 -0.16 33.05
N ASP A 315 -23.62 -1.05 32.08
CA ASP A 315 -22.96 -0.91 30.78
C ASP A 315 -23.49 0.31 30.01
N PHE A 316 -24.80 0.58 30.04
CA PHE A 316 -25.34 1.80 29.42
C PHE A 316 -24.90 3.07 30.13
N ALA A 317 -24.77 3.05 31.46
CA ALA A 317 -24.26 4.20 32.22
C ALA A 317 -22.79 4.47 31.88
N ALA A 318 -21.95 3.45 31.80
CA ALA A 318 -20.56 3.56 31.36
C ALA A 318 -20.48 4.13 29.93
N ALA A 319 -21.28 3.60 29.00
CA ALA A 319 -21.32 4.09 27.62
C ALA A 319 -21.81 5.55 27.52
N THR A 320 -22.77 5.95 28.37
CA THR A 320 -23.28 7.35 28.43
C THR A 320 -22.21 8.30 28.97
N ALA A 321 -21.39 7.85 29.92
CA ALA A 321 -20.32 8.67 30.49
C ALA A 321 -19.22 9.01 29.47
N ILE A 322 -19.02 8.15 28.47
CA ILE A 322 -18.07 8.35 27.37
C ILE A 322 -18.64 9.35 26.36
N ASP A 323 -19.82 9.07 25.82
CA ASP A 323 -20.52 9.98 24.90
C ASP A 323 -22.04 9.96 25.19
N PRO A 324 -22.57 11.03 25.82
CA PRO A 324 -24.00 11.16 26.10
C PRO A 324 -24.87 11.30 24.84
N SER A 325 -24.29 11.69 23.71
CA SER A 325 -24.99 11.90 22.44
C SER A 325 -25.04 10.66 21.55
N ASN A 326 -24.53 9.53 22.02
CA ASN A 326 -24.58 8.29 21.25
C ASN A 326 -26.01 7.74 21.18
N THR A 327 -26.59 7.78 19.98
CA THR A 327 -27.96 7.31 19.71
C THR A 327 -28.13 5.82 20.00
N VAL A 328 -27.10 5.00 19.82
CA VAL A 328 -27.16 3.55 20.08
C VAL A 328 -27.30 3.26 21.59
N VAL A 329 -26.69 4.09 22.45
CA VAL A 329 -26.90 3.99 23.91
C VAL A 329 -28.35 4.29 24.27
N LEU A 330 -28.93 5.35 23.69
CA LEU A 330 -30.33 5.71 23.90
C LEU A 330 -31.28 4.60 23.44
N ARG A 331 -31.01 3.98 22.27
CA ARG A 331 -31.73 2.79 21.78
C ARG A 331 -31.67 1.63 22.77
N GLY A 332 -30.49 1.32 23.30
CA GLY A 332 -30.30 0.27 24.29
C GLY A 332 -31.07 0.52 25.59
N ARG A 333 -31.08 1.77 26.07
CA ARG A 333 -31.85 2.17 27.27
C ARG A 333 -33.36 2.16 27.03
N ALA A 334 -33.80 2.52 25.83
CA ALA A 334 -35.20 2.39 25.43
C ALA A 334 -35.64 0.92 25.44
N LEU A 335 -34.83 0.03 24.85
CA LEU A 335 -35.09 -1.41 24.87
C LEU A 335 -35.22 -1.95 26.31
N LEU A 336 -34.28 -1.60 27.18
CA LEU A 336 -34.32 -2.03 28.57
C LEU A 336 -35.56 -1.52 29.32
N SER A 337 -35.93 -0.25 29.10
CA SER A 337 -37.11 0.36 29.72
C SER A 337 -38.41 -0.29 29.24
N ALA A 338 -38.51 -0.55 27.94
CA ALA A 338 -39.67 -1.23 27.34
C ALA A 338 -39.83 -2.66 27.90
N ARG A 339 -38.73 -3.42 28.02
CA ARG A 339 -38.74 -4.76 28.62
C ARG A 339 -39.11 -4.75 30.10
N SER A 340 -38.79 -3.67 30.80
CA SER A 340 -39.13 -3.49 32.21
C SER A 340 -40.56 -3.01 32.44
N GLY A 341 -41.35 -2.83 31.37
CA GLY A 341 -42.74 -2.35 31.44
C GLY A 341 -42.89 -0.83 31.48
N ASP A 342 -41.80 -0.07 31.56
CA ASP A 342 -41.83 1.41 31.53
C ASP A 342 -41.79 1.90 30.08
N MET A 343 -42.91 1.69 29.38
CA MET A 343 -43.06 2.08 27.97
C MET A 343 -42.92 3.60 27.77
N ARG A 344 -43.30 4.40 28.77
CA ARG A 344 -43.24 5.86 28.68
C ARG A 344 -41.79 6.34 28.65
N LYS A 345 -40.98 5.84 29.58
CA LYS A 345 -39.55 6.12 29.62
C LYS A 345 -38.83 5.61 28.38
N ALA A 346 -39.26 4.47 27.83
CA ALA A 346 -38.74 3.98 26.55
C ALA A 346 -39.00 4.97 25.40
N VAL A 347 -40.22 5.50 25.30
CA VAL A 347 -40.58 6.54 24.31
C VAL A 347 -39.75 7.81 24.50
N ASP A 348 -39.47 8.23 25.73
CA ASP A 348 -38.63 9.41 26.01
C ASP A 348 -37.20 9.21 25.47
N PHE A 349 -36.58 8.05 25.74
CA PHE A 349 -35.26 7.74 25.20
C PHE A 349 -35.23 7.70 23.67
N LEU A 350 -36.25 7.11 23.02
CA LEU A 350 -36.35 7.08 21.56
C LEU A 350 -36.59 8.47 20.98
N THR A 351 -37.32 9.32 21.69
CA THR A 351 -37.55 10.71 21.27
C THR A 351 -36.26 11.51 21.30
N GLU A 352 -35.43 11.32 22.33
CA GLU A 352 -34.10 11.93 22.36
C GLU A 352 -33.18 11.35 21.28
N ALA A 353 -33.23 10.03 21.03
CA ALA A 353 -32.47 9.41 19.95
C ALA A 353 -32.84 10.02 18.58
N LEU A 354 -34.14 10.24 18.33
CA LEU A 354 -34.65 10.84 17.09
C LEU A 354 -34.43 12.35 16.98
N ARG A 355 -34.13 13.02 18.09
CA ARG A 355 -33.68 14.42 18.09
C ARG A 355 -32.24 14.52 17.56
N LEU A 356 -31.41 13.54 17.89
CA LEU A 356 -30.00 13.46 17.48
C LEU A 356 -29.85 12.87 16.07
N ASP A 357 -30.59 11.81 15.78
CA ASP A 357 -30.68 11.19 14.45
C ASP A 357 -32.13 11.10 13.97
N PRO A 358 -32.61 12.15 13.28
CA PRO A 358 -33.96 12.19 12.69
C PRO A 358 -34.26 11.08 11.67
N ALA A 359 -33.25 10.40 11.12
CA ALA A 359 -33.42 9.37 10.09
C ALA A 359 -33.31 7.94 10.64
N ASP A 360 -33.25 7.79 11.97
CA ASP A 360 -33.13 6.51 12.64
C ASP A 360 -34.40 5.65 12.50
N ALA A 361 -34.38 4.80 11.47
CA ALA A 361 -35.47 3.88 11.16
C ALA A 361 -35.80 2.90 12.30
N TRP A 362 -34.80 2.47 13.08
CA TRP A 362 -35.02 1.54 14.18
C TRP A 362 -35.77 2.23 15.32
N SER A 363 -35.35 3.44 15.69
CA SER A 363 -36.02 4.19 16.76
C SER A 363 -37.43 4.61 16.37
N LEU A 364 -37.67 5.02 15.11
CA LEU A 364 -39.03 5.31 14.62
C LEU A 364 -39.94 4.09 14.75
N ARG A 365 -39.50 2.93 14.25
CA ARG A 365 -40.28 1.69 14.31
C ARG A 365 -40.59 1.27 15.75
N MET A 366 -39.59 1.32 16.62
CA MET A 366 -39.80 0.94 18.02
C MET A 366 -40.72 1.92 18.74
N ARG A 367 -40.60 3.23 18.45
CA ARG A 367 -41.44 4.25 19.07
C ARG A 367 -42.88 4.18 18.58
N ALA A 368 -43.10 3.87 17.30
CA ALA A 368 -44.42 3.60 16.74
C ALA A 368 -45.11 2.42 17.44
N ASP A 369 -44.43 1.26 17.59
CA ASP A 369 -44.97 0.11 18.32
C ASP A 369 -45.31 0.46 19.78
N LEU A 370 -44.46 1.22 20.46
CA LEU A 370 -44.73 1.68 21.83
C LEU A 370 -45.92 2.65 21.89
N TYR A 371 -46.03 3.61 20.98
CA TYR A 371 -47.19 4.51 20.90
C TYR A 371 -48.48 3.74 20.64
N TRP A 372 -48.46 2.75 19.75
CA TRP A 372 -49.60 1.89 19.50
C TRP A 372 -50.06 1.16 20.77
N ARG A 373 -49.12 0.56 21.51
CA ARG A 373 -49.40 -0.14 22.78
C ARG A 373 -49.90 0.80 23.88
N LEU A 374 -49.45 2.06 23.87
CA LEU A 374 -49.91 3.12 24.79
C LEU A 374 -51.27 3.72 24.37
N GLY A 375 -51.82 3.34 23.22
CA GLY A 375 -53.09 3.87 22.70
C GLY A 375 -52.96 5.20 21.93
N GLU A 376 -51.74 5.69 21.71
CA GLU A 376 -51.45 6.94 21.00
C GLU A 376 -51.35 6.72 19.48
N LYS A 377 -52.46 6.29 18.88
CA LYS A 377 -52.50 5.81 17.50
C LYS A 377 -52.09 6.88 16.47
N GLU A 378 -52.42 8.14 16.71
CA GLU A 378 -52.03 9.25 15.84
C GLU A 378 -50.51 9.38 15.75
N LYS A 379 -49.81 9.38 16.90
CA LYS A 379 -48.34 9.46 16.93
C LYS A 379 -47.66 8.23 16.34
N SER A 380 -48.26 7.05 16.55
CA SER A 380 -47.79 5.82 15.89
C SER A 380 -47.81 5.98 14.37
N ARG A 381 -48.93 6.49 13.81
CA ARG A 381 -49.04 6.73 12.37
C ARG A 381 -48.05 7.77 11.86
N GLU A 382 -47.80 8.84 12.63
CA GLU A 382 -46.81 9.85 12.25
C GLU A 382 -45.40 9.27 12.11
N ASP A 383 -45.00 8.37 13.03
CA ASP A 383 -43.71 7.69 12.97
C ASP A 383 -43.65 6.68 11.81
N ASP A 384 -44.74 5.95 11.56
CA ASP A 384 -44.85 5.03 10.42
C ASP A 384 -44.80 5.77 9.07
N ASP A 385 -45.50 6.90 8.93
CA ASP A 385 -45.48 7.73 7.74
C ASP A 385 -44.08 8.30 7.47
N ARG A 386 -43.38 8.70 8.54
CA ARG A 386 -42.00 9.17 8.44
C ARG A 386 -41.05 8.06 8.01
N LEU A 387 -41.25 6.85 8.52
CA LEU A 387 -40.49 5.66 8.10
C LEU A 387 -40.73 5.35 6.61
N GLY A 388 -41.97 5.48 6.14
CA GLY A 388 -42.33 5.33 4.72
C GLY A 388 -41.56 6.30 3.82
N ARG A 389 -41.57 7.60 4.16
CA ARG A 389 -40.82 8.63 3.41
C ARG A 389 -39.31 8.34 3.34
N LEU A 390 -38.71 7.91 4.44
CA LEU A 390 -37.27 7.55 4.46
C LEU A 390 -36.94 6.38 3.53
N SER A 391 -37.85 5.40 3.40
CA SER A 391 -37.68 4.28 2.50
C SER A 391 -37.75 4.70 1.03
N GLU A 392 -38.71 5.55 0.68
CA GLU A 392 -38.88 6.10 -0.67
C GLU A 392 -37.65 6.91 -1.10
N ASP A 393 -37.13 7.76 -0.20
CA ASP A 393 -35.93 8.55 -0.44
C ASP A 393 -34.69 7.67 -0.66
N ALA A 394 -34.56 6.59 0.13
CA ALA A 394 -33.46 5.64 -0.02
C ALA A 394 -33.51 4.88 -1.35
N GLU A 395 -34.70 4.43 -1.77
CA GLU A 395 -34.90 3.73 -3.04
C GLU A 395 -34.62 4.64 -4.24
N LYS A 396 -35.06 5.91 -4.17
CA LYS A 396 -34.77 6.92 -5.19
C LYS A 396 -33.27 7.19 -5.30
N ALA A 397 -32.58 7.38 -4.17
CA ALA A 397 -31.14 7.60 -4.13
C ALA A 397 -30.35 6.40 -4.69
N GLN A 398 -30.81 5.18 -4.43
CA GLN A 398 -30.21 3.96 -4.99
C GLN A 398 -30.43 3.88 -6.51
N THR A 399 -31.63 4.22 -6.99
CA THR A 399 -31.98 4.25 -8.41
C THR A 399 -31.13 5.28 -9.16
N ASP A 400 -30.92 6.46 -8.58
CA ASP A 400 -30.11 7.51 -9.20
C ASP A 400 -28.61 7.17 -9.22
N ARG A 401 -28.09 6.49 -8.18
CA ARG A 401 -26.73 5.93 -8.19
C ARG A 401 -26.56 4.84 -9.26
N ALA A 402 -27.55 3.96 -9.43
CA ALA A 402 -27.51 2.92 -10.46
C ALA A 402 -27.46 3.51 -11.88
N LYS A 403 -28.16 4.62 -12.11
CA LYS A 403 -28.12 5.36 -13.40
C LYS A 403 -26.76 6.03 -13.65
N GLN A 404 -26.05 6.47 -12.62
CA GLN A 404 -24.72 7.09 -12.75
C GLN A 404 -23.58 6.09 -12.95
N VAL A 405 -23.76 4.84 -12.51
CA VAL A 405 -22.75 3.77 -12.62
C VAL A 405 -22.92 2.93 -13.89
N ALA A 406 -24.07 3.02 -14.58
CA ALA A 406 -24.24 2.39 -15.88
C ALA A 406 -23.28 3.04 -16.90
N PRO A 407 -22.37 2.29 -17.54
CA PRO A 407 -21.54 2.86 -18.60
C PRO A 407 -22.47 3.37 -19.70
N ALA A 408 -22.23 4.60 -20.14
CA ALA A 408 -22.85 5.13 -21.34
C ALA A 408 -22.45 4.21 -22.51
N VAL A 409 -23.30 3.22 -22.81
CA VAL A 409 -23.21 2.47 -24.06
C VAL A 409 -23.45 3.52 -25.16
N PRO A 410 -22.48 3.81 -26.03
CA PRO A 410 -22.77 4.62 -27.19
C PRO A 410 -23.71 3.78 -28.05
N THR A 411 -24.97 4.19 -28.14
CA THR A 411 -25.88 3.70 -29.18
C THR A 411 -25.37 4.23 -30.52
N GLY A 412 -24.35 3.58 -31.06
CA GLY A 412 -23.85 3.82 -32.40
C GLY A 412 -24.67 3.04 -33.42
N GLY A 413 -25.16 3.76 -34.42
CA GLY A 413 -25.40 3.22 -35.76
C GLY A 413 -26.85 2.90 -36.11
N ASN A 414 -27.47 3.80 -36.88
CA ASN A 414 -27.79 3.49 -38.28
C ASN A 414 -27.65 4.75 -39.13
#